data_AF-A0A356G6N5-F1
#
_entry.id   AF-A0A356G6N5-F1
#
_cell.length_a   1.000
_cell.length_b   1.000
_cell.length_c   1.000
_cell.angle_alpha   90.00
_cell.angle_beta   90.00
_cell.angle_gamma   90.00
#
_symmetry.space_group_name_H-M   'P 1'
#
loop_
_entity.id
_entity.type
_entity.pdbx_description
1 polymer ?
#
loop_
_entity_poly.entity_id
_entity_poly.type
_entity_poly.pdbx_seq_one_letter_code
_entity_poly.pdbx_strand_id
1 'polypeptide(L)' 'MTKNNAAADWWKQAVVYQVYPRSFYDANGDGLGDIRGVTERMDYLAALGVDAIWLSPFYP' A
#
# COMPACT_ATOMS: atom_id res chain seq x y z
N MET A 1 -6.18 19.32 -26.31
CA MET A 1 -6.74 18.92 -25.00
C MET A 1 -7.58 17.67 -25.21
N THR A 2 -7.08 16.52 -24.76
CA THR A 2 -7.70 15.21 -24.97
C THR A 2 -8.98 15.03 -24.15
N LYS A 3 -9.97 14.37 -24.75
CA LYS A 3 -11.35 14.17 -24.28
C LYS A 3 -11.52 13.22 -23.06
N ASN A 4 -10.69 13.33 -22.03
CA ASN A 4 -10.84 12.52 -20.81
C ASN A 4 -11.05 13.42 -19.60
N ASN A 5 -12.31 13.74 -19.30
CA ASN A 5 -12.70 14.25 -17.98
C ASN A 5 -14.14 13.84 -17.62
N ALA A 6 -14.67 12.78 -18.23
CA ALA A 6 -16.01 12.28 -17.92
C ALA A 6 -16.03 11.34 -16.69
N ALA A 7 -14.88 10.76 -16.33
CA ALA A 7 -14.66 10.08 -15.07
C ALA A 7 -13.43 10.73 -14.42
N ALA A 8 -13.53 11.17 -13.17
CA ALA A 8 -12.36 11.65 -12.45
C ALA A 8 -11.36 10.48 -12.34
N ASP A 9 -10.14 10.65 -12.86
CA ASP A 9 -9.12 9.61 -12.79
C ASP A 9 -8.90 9.21 -11.32
N TRP A 10 -8.99 7.91 -11.01
CA TRP A 10 -8.97 7.43 -9.61
C TRP A 10 -7.70 7.84 -8.85
N TRP A 11 -6.55 7.86 -9.52
CA TRP A 11 -5.26 8.18 -8.89
C TRP A 11 -5.11 9.66 -8.52
N LYS A 12 -5.88 10.57 -9.15
CA LYS A 12 -5.84 12.01 -8.84
C LYS A 12 -6.50 12.33 -7.49
N GLN A 13 -7.34 11.42 -6.99
CA GLN A 13 -8.11 11.58 -5.77
C GLN A 13 -7.78 10.50 -4.72
N ALA A 14 -6.85 9.59 -5.02
CA ALA A 14 -6.49 8.47 -4.17
C ALA A 14 -5.65 8.90 -2.96
N VAL A 15 -6.00 8.37 -1.79
CA VAL A 15 -5.15 8.39 -0.60
C VAL A 15 -4.13 7.26 -0.71
N VAL A 16 -2.86 7.61 -0.88
CA VAL A 16 -1.77 6.65 -1.03
C VAL A 16 -1.01 6.48 0.29
N TYR A 17 -0.83 5.24 0.73
CA TYR A 17 -0.03 4.90 1.91
C TYR A 17 1.28 4.24 1.48
N GLN A 18 2.41 4.84 1.84
CA GLN A 18 3.71 4.25 1.55
C GLN A 18 4.12 3.27 2.65
N VAL A 19 4.45 2.05 2.27
CA VAL A 19 4.88 0.98 3.19
C VAL A 19 6.33 0.64 2.91
N TYR A 20 7.15 0.64 3.97
CA TYR A 20 8.49 0.08 3.96
C TYR A 20 8.44 -1.35 4.55
N PRO A 21 8.49 -2.42 3.73
CA PRO A 21 8.10 -3.77 4.17
C PRO A 21 8.90 -4.27 5.37
N ARG A 22 10.23 -4.07 5.37
CA ARG A 22 11.15 -4.55 6.42
C ARG A 22 10.90 -3.99 7.82
N SER A 23 10.14 -2.90 7.95
CA SER A 23 9.84 -2.30 9.25
C SER A 23 8.35 -2.18 9.50
N PHE A 24 7.51 -2.74 8.64
CA PHE A 24 6.06 -2.58 8.77
C PHE A 24 5.45 -3.63 9.70
N TYR A 25 5.59 -4.91 9.37
CA TYR A 25 5.08 -5.98 10.19
C TYR A 25 5.80 -7.29 9.90
N ASP A 26 6.31 -7.92 10.95
CA ASP A 26 7.00 -9.21 10.93
C ASP A 26 5.97 -10.32 11.22
N ALA A 27 5.72 -11.19 10.24
CA ALA A 27 4.74 -12.26 10.37
C ALA A 27 5.37 -13.60 10.78
N ASN A 28 6.69 -13.73 10.73
CA ASN A 28 7.38 -14.99 10.97
C ASN A 28 8.23 -15.00 12.27
N GLY A 29 8.42 -13.83 12.89
CA GLY A 29 9.14 -13.63 14.15
C GLY A 29 10.67 -13.50 13.99
N ASP A 30 11.19 -13.26 12.79
CA ASP A 30 12.63 -13.14 12.53
C ASP A 30 13.21 -11.74 12.81
N GLY A 31 12.35 -10.78 13.14
CA GLY A 31 12.71 -9.39 13.45
C GLY A 31 12.71 -8.46 12.25
N LEU A 32 12.39 -8.94 11.05
CA LEU A 32 12.22 -8.15 9.84
C LEU A 32 10.81 -8.28 9.30
N GLY A 33 10.23 -7.14 8.92
CA GLY A 33 8.94 -7.15 8.26
C GLY A 33 9.00 -7.79 6.88
N ASP A 34 7.89 -8.41 6.48
CA ASP A 34 7.81 -9.22 5.27
C ASP A 34 6.50 -8.98 4.50
N ILE A 35 6.42 -9.46 3.26
CA ILE A 35 5.25 -9.25 2.39
C ILE A 35 4.00 -9.95 2.93
N ARG A 36 4.17 -11.10 3.59
CA ARG A 36 3.05 -11.76 4.26
C ARG A 36 2.53 -10.87 5.39
N GLY A 37 3.43 -10.23 6.12
CA GLY A 37 3.09 -9.28 7.16
C GLY A 37 2.36 -8.03 6.64
N VAL A 38 2.73 -7.52 5.47
CA VAL A 38 1.93 -6.49 4.78
C VAL A 38 0.52 -6.99 4.50
N THR A 39 0.39 -8.22 3.98
CA THR A 39 -0.91 -8.83 3.63
C THR A 39 -1.82 -9.02 4.86
N GLU A 40 -1.27 -9.47 5.98
CA GLU A 40 -2.01 -9.64 7.24
C GLU A 40 -2.54 -8.33 7.84
N ARG A 41 -2.04 -7.17 7.37
CA ARG A 41 -2.48 -5.84 7.79
C ARG A 41 -3.37 -5.13 6.76
N MET A 42 -3.86 -5.84 5.73
CA MET A 42 -4.80 -5.24 4.76
C MET A 42 -6.07 -4.69 5.41
N ASP A 43 -6.64 -5.40 6.39
CA ASP A 43 -7.84 -4.92 7.09
C ASP A 43 -7.60 -3.60 7.82
N TYR A 44 -6.39 -3.42 8.39
CA TYR A 44 -6.00 -2.15 9.01
C TYR A 44 -5.90 -1.02 7.96
N LEU A 45 -5.27 -1.28 6.82
CA LEU A 45 -5.11 -0.27 5.76
C LEU A 45 -6.44 0.09 5.11
N ALA A 46 -7.34 -0.88 4.96
CA ALA A 46 -8.70 -0.66 4.50
C ALA A 46 -9.51 0.17 5.50
N ALA A 47 -9.41 -0.15 6.80
CA ALA A 47 -10.07 0.60 7.87
C ALA A 47 -9.56 2.05 7.98
N LEU A 48 -8.28 2.29 7.65
CA LEU A 48 -7.70 3.62 7.57
C LEU A 48 -8.24 4.44 6.38
N GLY A 49 -8.84 3.79 5.37
CA GLY A 49 -9.37 4.44 4.17
C GLY A 49 -8.33 4.68 3.08
N VAL A 50 -7.32 3.84 2.99
CA VAL A 50 -6.27 3.93 1.95
C VAL A 50 -6.79 3.34 0.64
N ASP A 51 -6.61 4.06 -0.47
CA ASP A 51 -7.03 3.62 -1.81
C ASP A 51 -5.92 2.82 -2.54
N ALA A 52 -4.65 3.13 -2.26
CA ALA A 52 -3.51 2.46 -2.86
C ALA A 52 -2.30 2.40 -1.94
N ILE A 53 -1.52 1.32 -2.08
CA ILE A 53 -0.29 1.10 -1.33
C ILE A 53 0.91 1.30 -2.25
N TRP A 54 1.86 2.13 -1.82
CA TRP A 54 3.16 2.25 -2.47
C TRP A 54 4.23 1.51 -1.66
N LEU A 55 4.74 0.41 -2.18
CA LEU A 55 5.82 -0.34 -1.53
C LEU A 55 7.19 0.25 -1.89
N SER A 56 8.02 0.48 -0.87
CA SER A 56 9.46 0.65 -1.08
C SER A 56 10.06 -0.62 -1.71
N PRO A 57 11.25 -0.53 -2.35
CA PRO A 57 11.86 -1.67 -3.04
C PRO A 57 11.93 -2.94 -2.18
N PHE A 58 11.47 -4.05 -2.74
CA PHE A 58 11.41 -5.38 -2.09
C PHE A 58 12.06 -6.47 -2.97
N TYR A 59 12.87 -6.06 -3.94
CA TYR A 59 13.64 -6.94 -4.79
C TYR A 59 14.84 -7.53 -4.02
N PRO A 60 15.38 -8.70 -4.47
CA PRO A 60 16.61 -9.26 -3.93
C PRO A 60 17.81 -8.32 -4.01
#